data_AF-A0A6S6SXV3-F1
#
_entry.id   AF-A0A6S6SXV3-F1
#
_cell.length_a   1.000
_cell.length_b   1.000
_cell.length_c   1.000
_cell.angle_alpha   90.00
_cell.angle_beta   90.00
_cell.angle_gamma   90.00
#
_symmetry.space_group_name_H-M   'P 1'
#
loop_
_entity.id
_entity.type
_entity.pdbx_description
1 polymer ?
#
loop_
_entity_poly.entity_id
_entity_poly.type
_entity_poly.pdbx_seq_one_letter_code
_entity_poly.pdbx_strand_id
1 'polypeptide(L)'
;MDRLSLLRKLCSAGLLLVSSVMPVFASAASKQIDQLIIHYHSDVQARMSKSGQATDPQFMAGIAERYVADATGLQVSYKRAMAAKSGAHVLRLPYAMDVEQARMYASQLVQNQPDIDYAEPDYRRYPMSTVPNDEKLNQQWHLMSPAEFAGAANVFNAWDLTKGSADIVVAVLDSGTTNHVDLRPNLVG
;
A
#
# COMPACT_ATOMS: atom_id res chain seq x y z
N MET A 1 49.13 -48.24 -52.65
CA MET A 1 47.69 -48.12 -52.97
C MET A 1 46.99 -49.10 -52.08
N ASP A 2 46.26 -48.66 -51.06
CA ASP A 2 45.11 -49.41 -50.52
C ASP A 2 44.28 -48.54 -49.56
N ARG A 3 42.97 -48.73 -49.64
CA ARG A 3 41.86 -47.87 -49.18
C ARG A 3 41.15 -48.50 -47.97
N LEU A 4 40.55 -47.64 -47.11
CA LEU A 4 39.32 -47.85 -46.31
C LEU A 4 39.41 -48.92 -45.16
N SER A 5 38.82 -48.83 -43.98
CA SER A 5 37.88 -47.90 -43.31
C SER A 5 37.62 -48.37 -41.86
N LEU A 6 37.43 -47.41 -40.94
CA LEU A 6 36.46 -47.36 -39.81
C LEU A 6 36.25 -48.57 -38.85
N LEU A 7 36.44 -48.35 -37.54
CA LEU A 7 35.35 -48.12 -36.55
C LEU A 7 35.90 -48.16 -35.09
N ARG A 8 35.83 -47.01 -34.40
CA ARG A 8 36.07 -46.87 -32.95
C ARG A 8 34.78 -47.19 -32.17
N LYS A 9 34.84 -48.08 -31.18
CA LYS A 9 33.81 -48.24 -30.12
C LYS A 9 34.27 -47.45 -28.89
N LEU A 10 33.49 -46.47 -28.45
CA LEU A 10 33.64 -45.81 -27.15
C LEU A 10 32.56 -46.32 -26.18
N CYS A 11 33.00 -46.81 -25.01
CA CYS A 11 32.15 -47.18 -23.89
C CYS A 11 31.56 -45.94 -23.20
N SER A 12 30.29 -46.08 -22.82
CA SER A 12 29.47 -45.08 -22.10
C SER A 12 29.82 -45.05 -20.60
N ALA A 13 29.92 -43.86 -20.01
CA ALA A 13 30.01 -43.63 -18.58
C ALA A 13 28.74 -42.89 -18.10
N GLY A 14 28.02 -43.51 -17.15
CA GLY A 14 26.77 -42.98 -16.61
C GLY A 14 26.98 -41.85 -15.60
N LEU A 15 26.21 -40.77 -15.75
CA LEU A 15 26.20 -39.60 -14.88
C LEU A 15 24.90 -39.64 -14.03
N LEU A 16 25.04 -39.80 -12.71
CA LEU A 16 23.95 -39.69 -11.74
C LEU A 16 23.73 -38.22 -11.37
N LEU A 17 22.58 -37.65 -11.77
CA LEU A 17 22.14 -36.31 -11.38
C LEU A 17 21.31 -36.39 -10.09
N VAL A 18 21.86 -35.87 -9.00
CA VAL A 18 21.12 -35.62 -7.75
C VAL A 18 20.39 -34.28 -7.91
N SER A 19 19.07 -34.32 -8.02
CA SER A 19 18.21 -33.13 -8.10
C SER A 19 18.08 -32.50 -6.71
N SER A 20 18.71 -31.33 -6.51
CA SER A 20 18.45 -30.49 -5.33
C SER A 20 17.23 -29.61 -5.61
N VAL A 21 16.10 -29.96 -5.02
CA VAL A 21 14.95 -29.05 -4.94
C VAL A 21 15.25 -28.05 -3.83
N MET A 22 15.74 -26.87 -4.20
CA MET A 22 15.79 -25.75 -3.25
C MET A 22 14.38 -25.21 -3.04
N PRO A 23 13.88 -25.11 -1.81
CA PRO A 23 12.64 -24.40 -1.56
C PRO A 23 12.87 -22.92 -1.82
N VAL A 24 12.14 -22.38 -2.81
CA VAL A 24 12.02 -20.94 -3.00
C VAL A 24 11.15 -20.41 -1.86
N PHE A 25 11.77 -19.90 -0.81
CA PHE A 25 11.06 -19.06 0.15
C PHE A 25 10.72 -17.75 -0.55
N ALA A 26 9.45 -17.56 -0.89
CA ALA A 26 8.94 -16.26 -1.27
C ALA A 26 9.18 -15.31 -0.09
N SER A 27 10.10 -14.36 -0.23
CA SER A 27 10.22 -13.25 0.70
C SER A 27 8.93 -12.44 0.60
N ALA A 28 8.07 -12.56 1.60
CA ALA A 28 6.96 -11.63 1.75
C ALA A 28 7.58 -10.24 1.87
N ALA A 29 7.33 -9.36 0.89
CA ALA A 29 7.74 -7.98 0.97
C ALA A 29 7.15 -7.40 2.27
N SER A 30 7.98 -7.25 3.29
CA SER A 30 7.53 -6.76 4.59
C SER A 30 7.06 -5.32 4.40
N LYS A 31 5.85 -5.02 4.86
CA LYS A 31 5.29 -3.68 4.78
C LYS A 31 6.11 -2.78 5.71
N GLN A 32 7.08 -2.10 5.14
CA GLN A 32 7.98 -1.22 5.89
C GLN A 32 7.26 0.07 6.30
N ILE A 33 7.46 0.48 7.54
CA ILE A 33 6.96 1.72 8.12
C ILE A 33 8.14 2.67 8.27
N ASP A 34 8.02 3.87 7.70
CA ASP A 34 9.03 4.93 7.80
C ASP A 34 8.57 6.12 8.65
N GLN A 35 7.33 6.07 9.16
CA GLN A 35 6.66 7.17 9.81
C GLN A 35 5.76 6.70 10.95
N LEU A 36 5.64 7.54 11.98
CA LEU A 36 4.76 7.36 13.13
C LEU A 36 3.82 8.57 13.24
N ILE A 37 2.56 8.32 13.54
CA ILE A 37 1.57 9.34 13.85
C ILE A 37 1.40 9.38 15.36
N ILE A 38 1.44 10.58 15.95
CA ILE A 38 1.16 10.79 17.37
C ILE A 38 0.02 11.78 17.53
N HIS A 39 -0.75 11.62 18.58
CA HIS A 39 -1.80 12.53 18.98
C HIS A 39 -1.71 12.78 20.48
N TYR A 40 -1.85 14.05 20.87
CA TYR A 40 -1.81 14.46 22.27
C TYR A 40 -3.21 14.46 22.87
N HIS A 41 -3.33 14.31 24.19
CA HIS A 41 -4.62 14.53 24.85
C HIS A 41 -5.14 15.96 24.63
N SER A 42 -6.46 16.12 24.63
CA SER A 42 -7.12 17.38 24.27
C SER A 42 -6.79 18.54 25.23
N ASP A 43 -6.54 18.25 26.51
CA ASP A 43 -6.11 19.23 27.50
C ASP A 43 -4.68 19.73 27.23
N VAL A 44 -3.77 18.83 26.84
CA VAL A 44 -2.40 19.16 26.42
C VAL A 44 -2.44 20.06 25.18
N GLN A 45 -3.23 19.69 24.17
CA GLN A 45 -3.41 20.49 22.95
C GLN A 45 -3.99 21.89 23.26
N ALA A 46 -4.96 21.97 24.17
CA ALA A 46 -5.55 23.24 24.60
C ALA A 46 -4.53 24.14 25.32
N ARG A 47 -3.65 23.56 26.15
CA ARG A 47 -2.57 24.29 26.83
C ARG A 47 -1.55 24.84 25.83
N MET A 48 -1.12 24.03 24.86
CA MET A 48 -0.19 24.44 23.79
C MET A 48 -0.79 25.52 22.87
N SER A 49 -2.10 25.45 22.63
CA SER A 49 -2.80 26.44 21.80
C SER A 49 -2.97 27.78 22.53
N LYS A 50 -3.27 27.76 23.84
CA LYS A 50 -3.37 28.96 24.67
C LYS A 50 -2.03 29.70 24.83
N SER A 51 -0.90 28.98 24.78
CA SER A 51 0.43 29.62 24.80
C SER A 51 0.83 30.22 23.44
N GLY A 52 0.04 30.01 22.38
CA GLY A 52 0.37 30.44 21.01
C GLY A 52 1.47 29.61 20.36
N GLN A 53 1.96 28.56 21.01
CA GLN A 53 3.10 27.76 20.55
C GLN A 53 2.67 26.56 19.68
N ALA A 54 1.41 26.14 19.75
CA ALA A 54 0.90 25.01 18.94
C ALA A 54 1.01 25.23 17.42
N THR A 55 1.05 26.49 16.96
CA THR A 55 1.20 26.83 15.54
C THR A 55 2.66 26.97 15.10
N ASP A 56 3.61 26.97 16.04
CA ASP A 56 5.04 27.06 15.73
C ASP A 56 5.60 25.65 15.41
N PRO A 57 6.02 25.38 14.16
CA PRO A 57 6.53 24.08 13.78
C PRO A 57 7.82 23.69 14.52
N GLN A 58 8.68 24.65 14.87
CA GLN A 58 9.96 24.36 15.54
C GLN A 58 9.72 23.93 16.99
N PHE A 59 8.81 24.61 17.67
CA PHE A 59 8.39 24.24 19.02
C PHE A 59 7.76 22.85 19.04
N MET A 60 6.81 22.58 18.15
CA MET A 60 6.14 21.27 18.08
C MET A 60 7.10 20.14 17.69
N ALA A 61 8.06 20.42 16.82
CA ALA A 61 9.12 19.47 16.48
C ALA A 61 9.92 19.07 17.71
N GLY A 62 10.43 20.05 18.47
CA GLY A 62 11.26 19.78 19.66
C GLY A 62 10.53 19.00 20.75
N ILE A 63 9.23 19.25 20.97
CA ILE A 63 8.43 18.48 21.92
C ILE A 63 8.23 17.04 21.43
N ALA A 64 7.75 16.89 20.19
CA ALA A 64 7.41 15.59 19.64
C ALA A 64 8.65 14.67 19.55
N GLU A 65 9.78 15.21 19.07
CA GLU A 65 11.05 14.47 18.98
C GLU A 65 11.57 14.07 20.36
N ARG A 66 11.47 14.97 21.35
CA ARG A 66 11.88 14.66 22.73
C ARG A 66 11.01 13.58 23.36
N TYR A 67 9.68 13.65 23.21
CA TYR A 67 8.78 12.66 23.79
C TYR A 67 9.07 11.25 23.26
N VAL A 68 9.34 11.14 21.95
CA VAL A 68 9.73 9.87 21.34
C VAL A 68 11.10 9.41 21.83
N ALA A 69 12.09 10.30 21.89
CA ALA A 69 13.42 9.97 22.38
C ALA A 69 13.40 9.49 23.84
N ASP A 70 12.70 10.19 24.72
CA ASP A 70 12.61 9.86 26.14
C ASP A 70 11.86 8.54 26.38
N ALA A 71 10.83 8.27 25.59
CA ALA A 71 10.00 7.07 25.74
C ALA A 71 10.63 5.80 25.16
N THR A 72 11.29 5.93 24.01
CA THR A 72 11.69 4.80 23.15
C THR A 72 13.20 4.73 22.88
N GLY A 73 13.93 5.80 23.14
CA GLY A 73 15.34 5.96 22.74
C GLY A 73 15.55 6.23 21.24
N LEU A 74 14.46 6.32 20.45
CA LEU A 74 14.56 6.59 19.01
C LEU A 74 14.79 8.07 18.74
N GLN A 75 15.76 8.35 17.86
CA GLN A 75 15.94 9.67 17.28
C GLN A 75 15.06 9.79 16.04
N VAL A 76 13.93 10.49 16.19
CA VAL A 76 12.99 10.75 15.10
C VAL A 76 13.13 12.19 14.61
N SER A 77 12.58 12.47 13.42
CA SER A 77 12.49 13.84 12.91
C SER A 77 11.03 14.22 12.69
N TYR A 78 10.66 15.42 13.11
CA TYR A 78 9.33 15.94 12.90
C TYR A 78 9.09 16.24 11.42
N LYS A 79 7.97 15.75 10.88
CA LYS A 79 7.63 15.92 9.47
C LYS A 79 6.60 17.03 9.27
N ARG A 80 5.46 16.97 9.97
CA ARG A 80 4.35 17.93 9.81
C ARG A 80 3.25 17.71 10.85
N ALA A 81 2.40 18.72 11.01
CA ALA A 81 1.08 18.57 11.58
C ALA A 81 0.10 17.98 10.55
N MET A 82 -0.89 17.23 11.02
CA MET A 82 -2.06 16.80 10.24
C MET A 82 -3.14 17.89 10.24
N ALA A 83 -4.30 17.58 9.66
CA ALA A 83 -5.42 18.53 9.61
C ALA A 83 -5.76 19.06 11.01
N ALA A 84 -6.09 20.35 11.11
CA ALA A 84 -6.38 21.02 12.38
C ALA A 84 -7.46 20.29 13.21
N LYS A 85 -8.39 19.60 12.54
CA LYS A 85 -9.44 18.80 13.20
C LYS A 85 -8.91 17.53 13.88
N SER A 86 -7.86 16.90 13.34
CA SER A 86 -7.29 15.69 13.93
C SER A 86 -6.22 15.99 14.97
N GLY A 87 -5.58 17.17 14.93
CA GLY A 87 -4.56 17.57 15.92
C GLY A 87 -3.33 16.66 16.00
N ALA A 88 -3.20 15.72 15.07
CA ALA A 88 -2.16 14.70 15.06
C ALA A 88 -0.90 15.21 14.37
N HIS A 89 0.24 14.61 14.71
CA HIS A 89 1.55 14.98 14.20
C HIS A 89 2.24 13.77 13.59
N VAL A 90 2.95 13.99 12.49
CA VAL A 90 3.68 12.94 11.77
C VAL A 90 5.17 13.10 12.03
N LEU A 91 5.81 12.01 12.45
CA LEU A 91 7.25 11.91 12.66
C LEU A 91 7.82 10.88 11.69
N ARG A 92 9.04 11.11 11.23
CA ARG A 92 9.83 10.15 10.46
C ARG A 92 10.73 9.35 11.41
N LEU A 93 10.65 8.04 11.28
CA LEU A 93 11.49 7.09 12.00
C LEU A 93 12.95 7.14 11.48
N PRO A 94 13.94 6.82 12.31
CA PRO A 94 15.36 6.86 11.91
C PRO A 94 15.71 5.87 10.79
N TYR A 95 14.96 4.78 10.69
CA TYR A 95 15.06 3.78 9.63
C TYR A 95 13.70 3.12 9.42
N ALA A 96 13.55 2.46 8.27
CA ALA A 96 12.38 1.67 7.96
C ALA A 96 12.31 0.46 8.91
N MET A 97 11.18 0.29 9.58
CA MET A 97 10.91 -0.80 10.52
C MET A 97 9.77 -1.68 10.00
N ASP A 98 9.71 -2.93 10.46
CA ASP A 98 8.52 -3.73 10.24
C ASP A 98 7.31 -3.18 11.04
N VAL A 99 6.11 -3.60 10.66
CA VAL A 99 4.86 -3.12 11.27
C VAL A 99 4.80 -3.41 12.77
N GLU A 100 5.28 -4.58 13.20
CA GLU A 100 5.17 -5.01 14.59
C GLU A 100 6.15 -4.24 15.48
N GLN A 101 7.37 -4.00 15.00
CA GLN A 101 8.36 -3.16 15.63
C GLN A 101 7.87 -1.71 15.75
N ALA A 102 7.31 -1.15 14.68
CA ALA A 102 6.73 0.19 14.72
C ALA A 102 5.55 0.28 15.71
N ARG A 103 4.68 -0.74 15.76
CA ARG A 103 3.58 -0.84 16.74
C ARG A 103 4.09 -0.97 18.17
N MET A 104 5.18 -1.70 18.38
CA MET A 104 5.82 -1.85 19.69
C MET A 104 6.35 -0.50 20.19
N TYR A 105 7.07 0.26 19.36
CA TYR A 105 7.51 1.61 19.72
C TYR A 105 6.35 2.58 19.93
N ALA A 106 5.29 2.50 19.11
CA ALA A 106 4.08 3.29 19.31
C ALA A 106 3.42 2.99 20.67
N SER A 107 3.35 1.71 21.04
CA SER A 107 2.78 1.29 22.33
C SER A 107 3.64 1.74 23.50
N GLN A 108 4.97 1.62 23.37
CA GLN A 108 5.93 2.12 24.37
C GLN A 108 5.83 3.64 24.55
N LEU A 109 5.63 4.37 23.44
CA LEU A 109 5.44 5.81 23.47
C LEU A 109 4.22 6.22 24.30
N VAL A 110 3.07 5.59 24.05
CA VAL A 110 1.83 5.86 24.81
C VAL A 110 1.97 5.46 26.27
N GLN A 111 2.67 4.36 26.58
CA GLN A 111 2.86 3.90 27.96
C GLN A 111 3.79 4.82 28.77
N ASN A 112 4.82 5.37 28.13
CA ASN A 112 5.85 6.16 28.82
C ASN A 112 5.59 7.68 28.77
N GLN A 113 4.65 8.16 27.94
CA GLN A 113 4.33 9.58 27.82
C GLN A 113 2.86 9.85 28.13
N PRO A 114 2.53 10.39 29.31
CA PRO A 114 1.14 10.62 29.72
C PRO A 114 0.41 11.71 28.92
N ASP A 115 1.14 12.53 28.17
CA ASP A 115 0.57 13.59 27.33
C ASP A 115 0.07 13.05 25.98
N ILE A 116 0.44 11.81 25.61
CA ILE A 116 0.11 11.17 24.32
C ILE A 116 -1.14 10.30 24.48
N ASP A 117 -2.17 10.63 23.71
CA ASP A 117 -3.45 9.93 23.67
C ASP A 117 -3.35 8.64 22.85
N TYR A 118 -2.73 8.72 21.68
CA TYR A 118 -2.41 7.55 20.87
C TYR A 118 -1.18 7.78 20.00
N ALA A 119 -0.55 6.67 19.62
CA ALA A 119 0.46 6.62 18.59
C ALA A 119 0.24 5.40 17.70
N GLU A 120 0.44 5.56 16.39
CA GLU A 120 0.28 4.47 15.43
C GLU A 120 1.24 4.57 14.23
N PRO A 121 1.62 3.43 13.62
CA PRO A 121 2.35 3.43 12.36
C PRO A 121 1.60 4.15 11.23
N ASP A 122 2.29 5.01 10.47
CA ASP A 122 1.72 5.59 9.24
C ASP A 122 1.79 4.59 8.10
N TYR A 123 0.65 3.97 7.79
CA TYR A 123 0.56 3.01 6.71
C TYR A 123 0.48 3.71 5.36
N ARG A 124 1.52 3.53 4.53
CA ARG A 124 1.40 3.84 3.12
C ARG A 124 0.30 2.96 2.49
N ARG A 125 -0.72 3.63 1.95
CA ARG A 125 -1.76 3.03 1.12
C ARG A 125 -1.40 3.30 -0.34
N TYR A 126 -1.64 2.30 -1.19
CA TYR A 126 -1.51 2.42 -2.63
C TYR A 126 -2.91 2.36 -3.23
N PRO A 127 -3.15 3.01 -4.38
CA PRO A 127 -4.38 2.83 -5.13
C PRO A 127 -4.64 1.34 -5.31
N MET A 128 -5.87 0.91 -4.99
CA MET A 128 -6.31 -0.44 -5.31
C MET A 128 -6.41 -0.53 -6.83
N SER A 129 -5.93 -1.62 -7.43
CA SER A 129 -6.04 -1.84 -8.88
C SER A 129 -7.48 -1.60 -9.34
N THR A 130 -7.65 -0.80 -10.39
CA THR A 130 -8.95 -0.56 -11.02
C THR A 130 -9.35 -1.67 -11.98
N VAL A 131 -8.47 -2.66 -12.18
CA VAL A 131 -8.78 -3.86 -12.94
C VAL A 131 -9.81 -4.70 -12.17
N PRO A 132 -11.01 -4.94 -12.73
CA PRO A 132 -12.04 -5.74 -12.08
C PRO A 132 -11.61 -7.19 -11.84
N ASN A 133 -12.24 -7.84 -10.88
CA ASN A 133 -12.09 -9.27 -10.59
C ASN A 133 -13.15 -10.14 -11.29
N ASP A 134 -13.72 -9.67 -12.40
CA ASP A 134 -14.69 -10.43 -13.20
C ASP A 134 -13.99 -11.60 -13.92
N GLU A 135 -14.50 -12.82 -13.72
CA GLU A 135 -13.97 -14.04 -14.34
C GLU A 135 -13.95 -13.98 -15.88
N LYS A 136 -14.87 -13.22 -16.48
CA LYS A 136 -14.99 -13.07 -17.94
C LYS A 136 -14.27 -11.84 -18.48
N LEU A 137 -13.53 -11.08 -17.65
CA LEU A 137 -12.83 -9.86 -18.08
C LEU A 137 -11.94 -10.08 -19.31
N ASN A 138 -11.26 -11.23 -19.38
CA ASN A 138 -10.39 -11.59 -20.50
C ASN A 138 -11.12 -11.73 -21.86
N GLN A 139 -12.45 -11.85 -21.85
CA GLN A 139 -13.29 -11.91 -23.05
C GLN A 139 -13.76 -10.52 -23.49
N GLN A 140 -13.58 -9.50 -22.67
CA GLN A 140 -14.05 -8.12 -22.88
C GLN A 140 -12.95 -7.24 -23.48
N TRP A 141 -12.43 -7.63 -24.65
CA TRP A 141 -11.32 -6.96 -25.34
C TRP A 141 -11.53 -5.44 -25.51
N HIS A 142 -12.78 -5.01 -25.68
CA HIS A 142 -13.16 -3.61 -25.91
C HIS A 142 -12.88 -2.69 -24.71
N LEU A 143 -12.69 -3.25 -23.51
CA LEU A 143 -12.34 -2.50 -22.31
C LEU A 143 -10.83 -2.25 -22.16
N MET A 144 -10.01 -3.04 -22.87
CA MET A 144 -8.56 -3.07 -22.73
C MET A 144 -7.87 -1.82 -23.30
N SER A 145 -6.54 -1.77 -23.19
CA SER A 145 -5.74 -0.69 -23.76
C SER A 145 -5.71 -0.77 -25.29
N PRO A 146 -5.79 0.37 -26.01
CA PRO A 146 -5.60 0.42 -27.45
C PRO A 146 -4.21 -0.02 -27.91
N ALA A 147 -3.23 -0.04 -26.99
CA ALA A 147 -1.90 -0.61 -27.25
C ALA A 147 -1.90 -2.14 -27.33
N GLU A 148 -2.86 -2.80 -26.68
CA GLU A 148 -3.02 -4.26 -26.69
C GLU A 148 -4.02 -4.71 -27.76
N PHE A 149 -5.15 -3.99 -27.88
CA PHE A 149 -6.19 -4.25 -28.86
C PHE A 149 -6.56 -2.97 -29.61
N ALA A 150 -6.25 -2.92 -30.90
CA ALA A 150 -6.58 -1.76 -31.72
C ALA A 150 -8.09 -1.46 -31.68
N GLY A 151 -8.46 -0.23 -31.30
CA GLY A 151 -9.84 0.22 -31.18
C GLY A 151 -10.48 0.01 -29.79
N ALA A 152 -9.76 -0.56 -28.83
CA ALA A 152 -10.24 -0.67 -27.45
C ALA A 152 -10.28 0.69 -26.73
N ALA A 153 -11.19 0.82 -25.76
CA ALA A 153 -11.57 2.09 -25.15
C ALA A 153 -10.67 2.56 -23.99
N ASN A 154 -9.68 1.77 -23.57
CA ASN A 154 -8.77 2.08 -22.46
C ASN A 154 -9.47 2.36 -21.12
N VAL A 155 -10.44 1.52 -20.75
CA VAL A 155 -11.39 1.82 -19.68
C VAL A 155 -10.74 1.77 -18.29
N PHE A 156 -9.77 0.89 -18.04
CA PHE A 156 -9.13 0.79 -16.72
C PHE A 156 -8.38 2.08 -16.33
N ASN A 157 -7.62 2.64 -17.27
CA ASN A 157 -6.96 3.93 -17.05
C ASN A 157 -7.98 5.07 -16.89
N ALA A 158 -9.14 4.99 -17.56
CA ALA A 158 -10.21 5.96 -17.35
C ALA A 158 -10.81 5.85 -15.93
N TRP A 159 -11.00 4.62 -15.42
CA TRP A 159 -11.49 4.37 -14.06
C TRP A 159 -10.51 4.74 -12.95
N ASP A 160 -9.21 4.81 -13.24
CA ASP A 160 -8.23 5.43 -12.34
C ASP A 160 -8.50 6.93 -12.14
N LEU A 161 -9.07 7.60 -13.14
CA LEU A 161 -9.42 9.02 -13.08
C LEU A 161 -10.81 9.23 -12.49
N THR A 162 -11.81 8.49 -12.99
CA THR A 162 -13.19 8.54 -12.51
C THR A 162 -14.00 7.36 -13.02
N LYS A 163 -14.96 6.89 -12.21
CA LYS A 163 -15.94 5.87 -12.61
C LYS A 163 -17.28 6.48 -13.05
N GLY A 164 -17.32 7.81 -13.20
CA GLY A 164 -18.56 8.57 -13.37
C GLY A 164 -19.19 8.96 -12.03
N SER A 165 -20.39 9.51 -12.09
CA SER A 165 -21.19 9.86 -10.91
C SER A 165 -22.43 8.99 -10.84
N ALA A 166 -22.78 8.54 -9.62
CA ALA A 166 -24.04 7.85 -9.36
C ALA A 166 -25.27 8.76 -9.57
N ASP A 167 -25.08 10.07 -9.64
CA ASP A 167 -26.16 11.03 -9.92
C ASP A 167 -26.54 11.09 -11.41
N ILE A 168 -25.72 10.51 -12.29
CA ILE A 168 -25.99 10.47 -13.74
C ILE A 168 -26.84 9.24 -14.05
N VAL A 169 -28.09 9.48 -14.46
CA VAL A 169 -29.02 8.41 -14.89
C VAL A 169 -28.99 8.30 -16.42
N VAL A 170 -28.74 7.08 -16.93
CA VAL A 170 -28.73 6.77 -18.36
C VAL A 170 -30.04 6.08 -18.75
N ALA A 171 -30.79 6.69 -19.68
CA ALA A 171 -32.02 6.09 -20.22
C ALA A 171 -31.70 5.22 -21.45
N VAL A 172 -32.10 3.95 -21.42
CA VAL A 172 -31.95 3.00 -22.53
C VAL A 172 -33.33 2.72 -23.13
N LEU A 173 -33.55 3.16 -24.38
CA LEU A 173 -34.81 2.96 -25.12
C LEU A 173 -34.69 1.71 -26.00
N ASP A 174 -34.98 0.55 -25.40
CA ASP A 174 -34.90 -0.76 -26.05
C ASP A 174 -36.10 -1.63 -25.59
N SER A 175 -36.03 -2.93 -25.84
CA SER A 175 -37.00 -3.97 -25.47
C SER A 175 -37.23 -4.16 -23.97
N GLY A 176 -36.40 -3.58 -23.10
CA GLY A 176 -36.52 -3.62 -21.65
C GLY A 176 -35.25 -4.11 -20.94
N THR A 177 -35.38 -4.49 -19.66
CA THR A 177 -34.29 -5.03 -18.83
C THR A 177 -34.69 -6.37 -18.19
N THR A 178 -33.71 -7.19 -17.83
CA THR A 178 -33.91 -8.45 -17.11
C THR A 178 -33.38 -8.35 -15.68
N ASN A 179 -33.87 -9.20 -14.79
CA ASN A 179 -33.40 -9.26 -13.41
C ASN A 179 -32.04 -9.99 -13.33
N HIS A 180 -30.95 -9.28 -13.66
CA HIS A 180 -29.58 -9.82 -13.69
C HIS A 180 -28.73 -9.31 -12.52
N VAL A 181 -27.84 -10.15 -11.99
CA VAL A 181 -26.96 -9.79 -10.86
C VAL A 181 -26.06 -8.58 -11.17
N ASP A 182 -25.54 -8.49 -12.38
CA ASP A 182 -24.66 -7.36 -12.79
C ASP A 182 -25.42 -6.07 -13.10
N LEU A 183 -26.74 -6.13 -13.29
CA LEU A 183 -27.57 -4.97 -13.60
C LEU A 183 -28.27 -4.42 -12.36
N ARG A 184 -28.76 -5.30 -11.48
CA ARG A 184 -29.55 -4.93 -10.27
C ARG A 184 -28.97 -3.76 -9.46
N PRO A 185 -27.66 -3.68 -9.16
CA PRO A 185 -27.11 -2.59 -8.37
C PRO A 185 -27.19 -1.22 -9.06
N ASN A 186 -27.38 -1.20 -10.38
CA ASN A 186 -27.32 -0.01 -11.22
C ASN A 186 -28.69 0.34 -11.86
N LEU A 187 -29.76 -0.37 -11.53
CA LEU A 187 -31.12 -0.03 -11.98
C LEU A 187 -31.77 0.97 -11.01
N VAL A 188 -32.50 1.94 -11.57
CA VAL A 188 -33.27 2.91 -10.80
C VAL A 188 -34.69 2.36 -10.61
N GLY A 189 -35.11 2.14 -9.36
CA GLY A 189 -36.42 1.58 -9.01
C GLY A 189 -36.70 1.56 -7.52
#